data_AF-A0A510K4V5-F1
#
_entry.id   AF-A0A510K4V5-F1
#
_cell.length_a   1.000
_cell.length_b   1.000
_cell.length_c   1.000
_cell.angle_alpha   90.00
_cell.angle_beta   90.00
_cell.angle_gamma   90.00
#
_symmetry.space_group_name_H-M   'P 1'
#
loop_
_entity.id
_entity.type
_entity.pdbx_description
1 polymer ?
#
loop_
_entity_poly.entity_id
_entity_poly.type
_entity_poly.pdbx_seq_one_letter_code
_entity_poly.pdbx_strand_id
1 'polypeptide(L)'
;MPSLVIMDSVIRIKEGVIKKESFETDSFYNGLLGFPQYTRPVEIDGYTVPEVLRSGNHAKIDEYRQFHSIEKTMKNRMDLFEKKLENIDEDLEFKKVYKKYLKMKDI
;
A
#
# COMPACT_ATOMS: atom_id res chain seq x y z
N MET A 1 -19.68 9.33 -19.15
CA MET A 1 -18.47 8.80 -18.48
C MET A 1 -18.62 8.69 -16.97
N PRO A 2 -19.08 9.72 -16.20
CA PRO A 2 -19.15 9.64 -14.74
C PRO A 2 -19.89 8.40 -14.21
N SER A 3 -21.01 8.03 -14.85
CA SER A 3 -21.83 6.88 -14.48
C SER A 3 -21.08 5.55 -14.56
N LEU A 4 -20.22 5.36 -15.57
CA LEU A 4 -19.43 4.13 -15.74
C LEU A 4 -18.33 4.03 -14.68
N VAL A 5 -17.71 5.15 -14.30
CA VAL A 5 -16.68 5.18 -13.25
C VAL A 5 -17.26 4.82 -11.89
N ILE A 6 -18.44 5.37 -11.56
CA ILE A 6 -19.15 5.04 -10.32
C ILE A 6 -19.55 3.57 -10.33
N MET A 7 -20.14 3.10 -11.45
CA MET A 7 -20.57 1.72 -11.59
C MET A 7 -19.40 0.73 -11.39
N ASP A 8 -18.26 0.96 -12.05
CA ASP A 8 -17.06 0.11 -11.90
C ASP A 8 -16.55 0.11 -10.44
N SER A 9 -16.42 1.29 -9.84
CA SER A 9 -15.92 1.44 -8.45
C SER A 9 -16.78 0.69 -7.43
N VAL A 10 -18.12 0.76 -7.57
CA VAL A 10 -19.06 0.08 -6.66
C VAL A 10 -19.09 -1.42 -6.91
N ILE A 11 -19.10 -1.86 -8.18
CA ILE A 11 -19.18 -3.28 -8.54
C ILE A 11 -17.96 -4.05 -8.03
N ARG A 12 -16.76 -3.46 -8.02
CA ARG A 12 -15.53 -4.12 -7.53
C ARG A 12 -15.60 -4.54 -6.05
N ILE A 13 -16.43 -3.89 -5.24
CA ILE A 13 -16.56 -4.23 -3.81
C ILE A 13 -17.57 -5.36 -3.60
N LYS A 14 -18.40 -5.66 -4.61
CA LYS A 14 -19.41 -6.72 -4.53
C LYS A 14 -18.75 -8.10 -4.44
N GLU A 15 -19.20 -8.89 -3.49
CA GLU A 15 -18.75 -10.27 -3.28
C GLU A 15 -18.89 -11.11 -4.57
N GLY A 16 -17.86 -11.90 -4.85
CA GLY A 16 -17.82 -12.78 -6.03
C GLY A 16 -17.39 -12.11 -7.33
N VAL A 17 -17.23 -10.79 -7.37
CA VAL A 17 -16.71 -10.09 -8.57
C VAL A 17 -15.19 -10.15 -8.62
N ILE A 18 -14.53 -9.74 -7.53
CA ILE A 18 -13.08 -9.90 -7.34
C ILE A 18 -12.78 -10.44 -5.94
N LYS A 19 -11.55 -10.92 -5.76
CA LYS A 19 -11.03 -11.31 -4.46
C LYS A 19 -10.93 -10.09 -3.54
N LYS A 20 -11.22 -10.30 -2.25
CA LYS A 20 -11.24 -9.24 -1.23
C LYS A 20 -9.90 -8.52 -1.14
N GLU A 21 -8.82 -9.29 -1.17
CA GLU A 21 -7.44 -8.80 -1.06
C GLU A 21 -7.06 -7.83 -2.19
N SER A 22 -7.75 -7.92 -3.33
CA SER A 22 -7.47 -7.07 -4.49
C SER A 22 -7.90 -5.63 -4.27
N PHE A 23 -9.01 -5.37 -3.57
CA PHE A 23 -9.43 -3.99 -3.28
C PHE A 23 -8.93 -3.51 -1.92
N GLU A 24 -8.66 -4.42 -0.98
CA GLU A 24 -8.13 -4.06 0.34
C GLU A 24 -6.71 -3.46 0.27
N THR A 25 -5.98 -3.77 -0.81
CA THR A 25 -4.62 -3.28 -1.05
C THR A 25 -4.56 -2.14 -2.07
N ASP A 26 -5.71 -1.70 -2.59
CA ASP A 26 -5.78 -0.57 -3.52
C ASP A 26 -5.48 0.77 -2.83
N SER A 27 -5.10 1.74 -3.65
CA SER A 27 -4.97 3.12 -3.17
C SER A 27 -6.31 3.61 -2.60
N PHE A 28 -6.25 4.44 -1.57
CA PHE A 28 -7.37 5.05 -0.86
C PHE A 28 -8.21 4.11 0.01
N TYR A 29 -8.11 2.79 -0.14
CA TYR A 29 -8.91 1.84 0.67
C TYR A 29 -8.67 2.04 2.17
N ASN A 30 -7.39 2.13 2.57
CA ASN A 30 -6.99 2.43 3.94
C ASN A 30 -6.52 3.89 4.11
N GLY A 31 -6.85 4.78 3.18
CA GLY A 31 -6.41 6.18 3.20
C GLY A 31 -4.95 6.44 2.80
N LEU A 32 -4.21 5.42 2.33
CA LEU A 32 -2.86 5.57 1.76
C LEU A 32 -2.84 5.24 0.27
N LEU A 33 -1.77 5.60 -0.44
CA LEU A 33 -1.51 5.12 -1.80
C LEU A 33 -1.01 3.66 -1.77
N GLY A 34 -1.29 2.90 -2.81
CA GLY A 34 -0.78 1.53 -2.95
C GLY A 34 0.75 1.47 -3.08
N PHE A 35 1.32 0.30 -2.78
CA PHE A 35 2.76 0.02 -2.80
C PHE A 35 3.30 -0.28 -4.23
N PRO A 36 4.63 -0.21 -4.45
CA PRO A 36 5.23 -0.59 -5.73
C PRO A 36 4.99 -2.08 -6.03
N GLN A 37 4.68 -2.38 -7.28
CA GLN A 37 4.43 -3.73 -7.78
C GLN A 37 5.54 -4.12 -8.75
N TYR A 38 5.95 -5.38 -8.68
CA TYR A 38 7.00 -5.94 -9.52
C TYR A 38 6.50 -7.23 -10.14
N THR A 39 6.95 -7.50 -11.35
CA THR A 39 6.67 -8.74 -12.08
C THR A 39 7.93 -9.16 -12.84
N ARG A 40 7.86 -10.30 -13.53
CA ARG A 40 8.97 -10.79 -14.34
C ARG A 40 9.27 -9.84 -15.51
N PRO A 41 10.53 -9.79 -15.97
CA PRO A 41 11.74 -10.44 -15.41
C PRO A 41 12.28 -9.76 -14.14
N VAL A 42 13.21 -10.43 -13.43
CA VAL A 42 13.78 -9.94 -12.16
C VAL A 42 14.62 -8.66 -12.34
N GLU A 43 15.18 -8.45 -13.53
CA GLU A 43 15.96 -7.27 -13.86
C GLU A 43 15.54 -6.74 -15.23
N ILE A 44 15.32 -5.43 -15.30
CA ILE A 44 15.02 -4.68 -16.53
C ILE A 44 15.83 -3.39 -16.47
N ASP A 45 16.63 -3.10 -17.50
CA ASP A 45 17.38 -1.84 -17.63
C ASP A 45 18.22 -1.45 -16.39
N GLY A 46 18.81 -2.44 -15.71
CA GLY A 46 19.59 -2.23 -14.48
C GLY A 46 18.76 -2.04 -13.20
N TYR A 47 17.42 -2.08 -13.28
CA TYR A 47 16.53 -2.09 -12.13
C TYR A 47 16.21 -3.53 -11.72
N THR A 48 16.56 -3.90 -10.49
CA THR A 48 16.32 -5.24 -9.96
C THR A 48 15.12 -5.26 -9.00
N VAL A 49 14.32 -6.32 -9.06
CA VAL A 49 13.27 -6.58 -8.07
C VAL A 49 13.90 -6.75 -6.68
N PRO A 50 13.44 -5.98 -5.66
CA PRO A 50 13.95 -6.03 -4.30
C PRO A 50 14.05 -7.47 -3.78
N GLU A 51 15.17 -7.81 -3.16
CA GLU A 51 15.44 -9.17 -2.67
C GLU A 51 14.39 -9.65 -1.67
N VAL A 52 13.86 -8.75 -0.83
CA VAL A 52 12.79 -9.07 0.12
C VAL A 52 11.55 -9.62 -0.58
N LEU A 53 11.20 -9.13 -1.77
CA LEU A 53 10.08 -9.61 -2.58
C LEU A 53 10.35 -10.97 -3.24
N ARG A 54 11.61 -11.42 -3.24
CA ARG A 54 12.05 -12.72 -3.75
C ARG A 54 12.39 -13.72 -2.63
N SER A 55 12.33 -13.29 -1.37
CA SER A 55 12.76 -14.08 -0.21
C SER A 55 11.79 -15.19 0.22
N GLY A 56 10.54 -15.14 -0.24
CA GLY A 56 9.46 -16.02 0.23
C GLY A 56 8.98 -15.72 1.66
N ASN A 57 9.55 -14.72 2.34
CA ASN A 57 9.14 -14.34 3.68
C ASN A 57 7.93 -13.40 3.62
N HIS A 58 6.74 -13.96 3.70
CA HIS A 58 5.48 -13.20 3.63
C HIS A 58 5.42 -12.02 4.62
N ALA A 59 5.87 -12.21 5.87
CA ALA A 59 5.85 -11.16 6.87
C ALA A 59 6.76 -9.97 6.50
N LYS A 60 7.96 -10.23 5.98
CA LYS A 60 8.87 -9.17 5.50
C LYS A 60 8.35 -8.50 4.23
N ILE A 61 7.69 -9.25 3.35
CA ILE A 61 7.07 -8.72 2.14
C ILE A 61 5.94 -7.76 2.49
N ASP A 62 5.07 -8.13 3.44
CA ASP A 62 3.95 -7.29 3.84
C ASP A 62 4.41 -6.02 4.56
N GLU A 63 5.45 -6.13 5.39
CA GLU A 63 6.12 -4.97 5.98
C GLU A 63 6.71 -4.03 4.91
N TYR A 64 7.44 -4.58 3.94
CA TYR A 64 8.01 -3.83 2.82
C TYR A 64 6.91 -3.05 2.06
N ARG A 65 5.80 -3.73 1.77
CA ARG A 65 4.64 -3.13 1.08
C ARG A 65 4.05 -1.97 1.89
N GLN A 66 3.82 -2.17 3.19
CA GLN A 66 3.28 -1.14 4.06
C GLN A 66 4.19 0.08 4.16
N PHE A 67 5.50 -0.11 4.30
CA PHE A 67 6.46 0.99 4.39
C PHE A 67 6.54 1.79 3.10
N HIS A 68 6.63 1.12 1.96
CA HIS A 68 6.67 1.83 0.68
C HIS A 68 5.33 2.49 0.31
N SER A 69 4.21 1.98 0.81
CA SER A 69 2.91 2.69 0.74
C SER A 69 2.96 4.02 1.51
N ILE A 70 3.52 4.02 2.73
CA ILE A 70 3.72 5.24 3.52
C ILE A 70 4.62 6.23 2.78
N GLU A 71 5.80 5.79 2.33
CA GLU A 71 6.78 6.63 1.63
C GLU A 71 6.21 7.26 0.36
N LYS A 72 5.50 6.45 -0.45
CA LYS A 72 4.86 6.94 -1.67
C LYS A 72 3.77 7.95 -1.37
N THR A 73 3.01 7.74 -0.28
CA THR A 73 1.95 8.67 0.14
C THR A 73 2.56 9.98 0.63
N MET A 74 3.56 9.95 1.51
CA MET A 74 4.28 11.14 1.96
C MET A 74 4.86 11.94 0.79
N LYS A 75 5.45 11.26 -0.19
CA LYS A 75 6.07 11.90 -1.36
C LYS A 75 5.06 12.54 -2.32
N ASN A 76 3.93 11.87 -2.59
CA ASN A 76 3.03 12.24 -3.69
C ASN A 76 1.70 12.86 -3.24
N ARG A 77 1.26 12.58 -2.00
CA ARG A 77 -0.04 12.97 -1.43
C ARG A 77 0.09 13.24 0.06
N MET A 78 0.89 14.26 0.39
CA MET A 78 1.13 14.67 1.78
C MET A 78 -0.19 14.94 2.53
N ASP A 79 -1.20 15.45 1.83
CA ASP A 79 -2.55 15.67 2.37
C ASP A 79 -3.20 14.40 2.96
N LEU A 80 -3.03 13.25 2.29
CA LEU A 80 -3.55 11.98 2.80
C LEU A 80 -2.76 11.51 4.02
N PHE A 81 -1.44 11.72 3.99
CA PHE A 81 -0.55 11.33 5.09
C PHE A 81 -0.81 12.15 6.35
N GLU A 82 -0.98 13.47 6.23
CA GLU A 82 -1.35 14.36 7.34
C GLU A 82 -2.67 13.94 7.97
N LYS A 83 -3.71 13.69 7.15
CA LYS A 83 -4.98 13.17 7.64
C LYS A 83 -4.83 11.83 8.36
N LYS A 84 -3.92 10.97 7.89
CA LYS A 84 -3.64 9.68 8.54
C LYS A 84 -2.93 9.85 9.89
N LEU A 85 -2.06 10.86 10.00
CA LEU A 85 -1.40 11.22 11.25
C LEU A 85 -2.35 11.88 12.26
N GLU A 86 -3.27 12.74 11.81
CA GLU A 86 -4.29 13.35 12.69
C GLU A 86 -5.15 12.28 13.37
N ASN A 87 -5.50 11.22 12.63
CA ASN A 87 -6.33 10.12 13.12
C ASN A 87 -5.51 8.92 13.64
N ILE A 88 -4.22 9.11 13.96
CA ILE A 88 -3.32 8.01 14.31
C ILE A 88 -3.74 7.25 15.58
N ASP A 89 -4.40 7.93 16.51
CA ASP A 89 -4.85 7.30 17.76
C ASP A 89 -6.07 6.40 17.56
N GLU A 90 -6.89 6.68 16.54
CA GLU A 90 -8.04 5.87 16.16
C GLU A 90 -7.63 4.68 15.28
N ASP A 91 -6.64 4.86 14.40
CA ASP A 91 -6.10 3.80 13.56
C ASP A 91 -4.91 3.08 14.22
N LEU A 92 -5.24 2.15 15.10
CA LEU A 92 -4.27 1.34 15.84
C LEU A 92 -3.34 0.52 14.93
N GLU A 93 -3.82 0.08 13.77
CA GLU A 93 -3.01 -0.68 12.82
C GLU A 93 -1.99 0.22 12.14
N PHE A 94 -2.40 1.37 11.63
CA PHE A 94 -1.49 2.36 11.08
C PHE A 94 -0.47 2.82 12.13
N LYS A 95 -0.89 3.06 13.38
CA LYS A 95 0.02 3.44 14.47
C LYS A 95 1.11 2.40 14.73
N LYS A 96 0.77 1.10 14.70
CA LYS A 96 1.75 0.00 14.85
C LYS A 96 2.76 0.00 13.70
N VAL A 97 2.26 0.05 12.47
CA VAL A 97 3.09 0.04 11.26
C VAL A 97 3.99 1.27 11.20
N TYR A 98 3.45 2.45 11.46
CA TYR A 98 4.20 3.71 11.43
C TYR A 98 5.31 3.76 12.49
N LYS A 99 5.05 3.25 13.70
CA LYS A 99 6.11 3.08 14.71
C LYS A 99 7.23 2.14 14.25
N LYS A 100 6.89 1.08 13.53
CA LYS A 100 7.87 0.15 12.97
C LYS A 100 8.68 0.81 11.83
N TYR A 101 8.01 1.57 10.98
CA TYR A 101 8.63 2.37 9.93
C TYR A 101 9.65 3.37 10.48
N LEU A 102 9.29 4.14 11.50
CA LEU A 102 10.19 5.08 12.16
C LEU A 102 11.44 4.37 12.72
N LYS A 103 11.26 3.26 13.42
CA LYS A 103 12.39 2.45 13.93
C LYS A 103 13.32 1.92 12.84
N MET A 104 12.80 1.59 11.66
CA MET A 104 13.64 1.16 10.53
C MET A 104 14.43 2.34 9.94
N LYS A 105 13.85 3.54 9.92
CA LYS A 105 14.47 4.77 9.38
C LYS A 105 15.50 5.40 10.32
N ASP A 106 15.38 5.15 11.62
CA ASP A 106 16.29 5.64 12.66
C ASP A 106 17.57 4.77 12.84
N ILE A 107 17.73 3.74 12.01
CA ILE A 107 18.92 2.87 11.90
C ILE A 107 19.65 3.19 10.60
#